data_AF-A0A1W1CUX0-F1
#
_entry.id   AF-A0A1W1CUX0-F1
#
_cell.length_a   1.000
_cell.length_b   1.000
_cell.length_c   1.000
_cell.angle_alpha   90.00
_cell.angle_beta   90.00
_cell.angle_gamma   90.00
#
_symmetry.space_group_name_H-M   'P 1'
#
loop_
_entity.id
_entity.type
_entity.pdbx_description
1 polymer ?
#
loop_
_entity_poly.entity_id
_entity_poly.type
_entity_poly.pdbx_seq_one_letter_code
_entity_poly.pdbx_strand_id
1 'polypeptide(L)'
;MGYEALFEDEENIFGGSPRSKFMDVVFNANNDIVRQELENFIEKVAVMELMLEEYVGEDINGAVDRYRATHLDEANTKTKSLYVELMGAILSQSE
;
A
#
# COMPACT_ATOMS: atom_id res chain seq x y z
N MET A 1 9.52 11.06 -7.48
CA MET A 1 8.45 11.73 -8.25
C MET A 1 7.24 11.77 -7.35
N GLY A 2 6.73 12.97 -7.02
CA GLY A 2 5.76 13.18 -5.95
C GLY A 2 4.36 12.74 -6.37
N TYR A 3 3.74 11.87 -5.57
CA TYR A 3 2.34 11.46 -5.71
C TYR A 3 1.36 12.52 -5.16
N GLU A 4 1.87 13.68 -4.72
CA GLU A 4 1.06 14.80 -4.18
C GLU A 4 -0.02 15.27 -5.15
N ALA A 5 0.27 15.28 -6.46
CA ALA A 5 -0.70 15.64 -7.49
C ALA A 5 -1.88 14.66 -7.60
N LEU A 6 -1.75 13.41 -7.14
CA LEU A 6 -2.86 12.45 -7.12
C LEU A 6 -3.77 12.65 -5.89
N PHE A 7 -3.30 13.40 -4.89
CA PHE A 7 -4.04 13.68 -3.65
C PHE A 7 -4.72 15.05 -3.68
N GLU A 8 -4.20 16.02 -4.42
CA GLU A 8 -4.84 17.35 -4.57
C GLU A 8 -6.14 17.31 -5.41
N ASP A 9 -6.27 16.33 -6.31
CA ASP A 9 -7.48 16.11 -7.14
C ASP A 9 -8.52 15.15 -6.51
N GLU A 10 -8.41 14.83 -5.21
CA GLU A 10 -9.32 13.92 -4.48
C GLU A 10 -10.79 14.41 -4.42
N GLU A 11 -11.12 15.64 -4.85
CA GLU A 11 -12.50 16.15 -4.87
C GLU A 11 -13.24 16.11 -6.22
N ASN A 12 -12.61 15.86 -7.38
CA ASN A 12 -13.38 16.01 -8.64
C ASN A 12 -13.09 15.10 -9.85
N ILE A 13 -11.94 14.42 -9.98
CA ILE A 13 -11.64 13.71 -11.24
C ILE A 13 -11.84 12.18 -11.17
N PHE A 14 -11.67 11.56 -10.01
CA PHE A 14 -11.86 10.11 -9.84
C PHE A 14 -12.60 9.80 -8.54
N GLY A 15 -13.93 9.98 -8.51
CA GLY A 15 -14.72 9.79 -7.28
C GLY A 15 -14.41 8.50 -6.53
N GLY A 16 -13.98 8.61 -5.26
CA GLY A 16 -13.63 7.51 -4.36
C GLY A 16 -12.21 7.62 -3.78
N SER A 17 -12.00 7.12 -2.56
CA SER A 17 -10.68 7.06 -1.92
C SER A 17 -9.71 6.11 -2.65
N PRO A 18 -8.37 6.29 -2.52
CA PRO A 18 -7.39 5.33 -3.02
C PRO A 18 -7.67 3.88 -2.61
N ARG A 19 -8.14 3.68 -1.37
CA ARG A 19 -8.56 2.38 -0.86
C ARG A 19 -9.72 1.80 -1.65
N SER A 20 -10.80 2.56 -1.88
CA SER A 20 -11.97 2.07 -2.61
C SER A 20 -11.62 1.73 -4.06
N LYS A 21 -10.79 2.56 -4.72
CA LYS A 21 -10.33 2.29 -6.10
C LYS A 21 -9.45 1.05 -6.18
N PHE A 22 -8.53 0.88 -5.24
CA PHE A 22 -7.73 -0.34 -5.17
C PHE A 22 -8.62 -1.58 -5.01
N MET A 23 -9.63 -1.54 -4.13
CA MET A 23 -10.57 -2.66 -3.95
C MET A 23 -11.36 -2.94 -5.23
N ASP A 24 -11.82 -1.91 -5.94
CA ASP A 24 -12.48 -2.09 -7.24
C ASP A 24 -11.57 -2.83 -8.23
N VAL A 25 -10.28 -2.49 -8.28
CA VAL A 25 -9.30 -3.17 -9.14
C VAL A 25 -9.08 -4.62 -8.70
N VAL A 26 -8.90 -4.88 -7.40
CA VAL A 26 -8.73 -6.24 -6.85
C VAL A 26 -9.91 -7.15 -7.23
N PHE A 27 -11.15 -6.64 -7.22
CA PHE A 27 -12.33 -7.45 -7.51
C PHE A 27 -12.62 -7.65 -9.00
N ASN A 28 -12.12 -6.76 -9.88
CA ASN A 28 -12.52 -6.75 -11.29
C ASN A 28 -11.37 -7.03 -12.28
N ALA A 29 -10.11 -6.92 -11.87
CA ALA A 29 -8.96 -7.25 -12.73
C ALA A 29 -8.78 -8.77 -12.88
N ASN A 30 -7.84 -9.18 -13.74
CA ASN A 30 -7.50 -10.59 -13.91
C ASN A 30 -7.02 -11.19 -12.58
N ASN A 31 -7.67 -12.27 -12.13
CA ASN A 31 -7.40 -12.89 -10.83
C ASN A 31 -5.96 -13.42 -10.69
N ASP A 32 -5.33 -13.87 -11.77
CA ASP A 32 -3.96 -14.39 -11.71
C ASP A 32 -2.95 -13.25 -11.52
N ILE A 33 -3.16 -12.11 -12.20
CA ILE A 33 -2.36 -10.89 -12.01
C ILE A 33 -2.53 -10.36 -10.59
N VAL A 34 -3.78 -10.25 -10.12
CA VAL A 34 -4.07 -9.79 -8.74
C VAL A 34 -3.40 -10.71 -7.72
N ARG A 35 -3.48 -12.04 -7.90
CA ARG A 35 -2.85 -13.00 -7.00
C ARG A 35 -1.34 -12.82 -6.97
N GLN A 36 -0.71 -12.73 -8.15
CA GLN A 36 0.74 -12.54 -8.26
C GLN A 36 1.20 -11.25 -7.55
N GLU A 37 0.49 -10.14 -7.75
CA GLU A 37 0.86 -8.87 -7.10
C GLU A 37 0.64 -8.88 -5.58
N LEU A 38 -0.39 -9.59 -5.10
CA LEU A 38 -0.57 -9.78 -3.67
C LEU A 38 0.52 -10.68 -3.08
N GLU A 39 0.94 -11.74 -3.77
CA GLU A 39 2.06 -12.60 -3.37
C GLU A 39 3.36 -11.79 -3.28
N ASN A 40 3.68 -10.98 -4.31
CA ASN A 40 4.82 -10.07 -4.31
C ASN A 40 4.79 -9.09 -3.13
N PHE A 41 3.61 -8.56 -2.79
CA PHE A 41 3.44 -7.66 -1.65
C PHE A 41 3.68 -8.37 -0.31
N ILE A 42 3.18 -9.60 -0.14
CA ILE A 42 3.39 -10.39 1.07
C ILE A 42 4.87 -10.74 1.25
N GLU A 43 5.57 -11.13 0.18
CA GLU A 43 7.01 -11.39 0.23
C GLU A 43 7.80 -10.14 0.65
N LYS A 44 7.45 -8.96 0.10
CA LYS A 44 8.05 -7.69 0.51
C LYS A 44 7.81 -7.40 1.99
N VAL A 45 6.60 -7.63 2.51
CA VAL A 45 6.29 -7.44 3.93
C VAL A 45 7.12 -8.39 4.81
N ALA A 46 7.22 -9.66 4.44
CA ALA A 46 8.03 -10.63 5.18
C ALA A 46 9.51 -10.20 5.28
N VAL A 47 10.10 -9.73 4.18
CA VAL A 47 11.47 -9.20 4.17
C VAL A 47 11.59 -7.94 5.03
N MET A 48 10.61 -7.02 4.97
CA MET A 48 10.61 -5.83 5.82
C MET A 48 10.51 -6.18 7.32
N GLU A 49 9.72 -7.18 7.69
CA GLU A 49 9.63 -7.67 9.07
C GLU A 49 10.97 -8.24 9.55
N LEU A 50 11.60 -9.11 8.76
CA LEU A 50 12.93 -9.65 9.07
C LEU A 50 13.99 -8.54 9.22
N MET A 51 13.99 -7.56 8.31
CA MET A 51 14.88 -6.41 8.41
C MET A 51 14.60 -5.59 9.68
N LEU A 52 13.33 -5.38 10.04
CA LEU A 52 12.96 -4.60 11.21
C LEU A 52 13.33 -5.33 12.51
N GLU A 53 13.21 -6.66 12.55
CA GLU A 53 13.63 -7.51 13.67
C GLU A 53 15.09 -7.26 14.06
N GLU A 54 15.98 -7.05 13.09
CA GLU A 54 17.40 -6.73 13.33
C GLU A 54 17.59 -5.42 14.12
N TYR A 55 16.63 -4.49 14.06
CA TYR A 55 16.69 -3.19 14.73
C TYR A 55 15.91 -3.13 16.04
N VAL A 56 14.75 -3.81 16.11
CA VAL A 56 13.81 -3.67 17.25
C VAL A 56 13.68 -4.95 18.10
N GLY A 57 14.29 -6.05 17.68
CA GLY A 57 14.15 -7.37 18.29
C GLY A 57 12.82 -8.06 17.96
N GLU A 58 12.47 -9.07 18.74
CA GLU A 58 11.33 -9.97 18.47
C GLU A 58 9.95 -9.29 18.55
N ASP A 59 9.80 -8.16 19.28
CA ASP A 59 8.55 -7.41 19.39
C ASP A 59 8.35 -6.42 18.24
N ILE A 60 8.24 -6.96 17.01
CA ILE A 60 8.00 -6.18 15.79
C ILE A 60 6.66 -5.44 15.88
N ASN A 61 5.59 -6.13 16.26
CA ASN A 61 4.24 -5.56 16.31
C ASN A 61 4.14 -4.39 17.29
N GLY A 62 4.70 -4.54 18.49
CA GLY A 62 4.75 -3.44 19.45
C GLY A 62 5.57 -2.26 18.95
N ALA A 63 6.67 -2.51 18.22
CA ALA A 63 7.47 -1.44 17.62
C ALA A 63 6.70 -0.69 16.53
N VAL A 64 6.01 -1.42 15.64
CA VAL A 64 5.16 -0.85 14.59
C VAL A 64 4.02 0.00 15.17
N ASP A 65 3.33 -0.49 16.21
CA ASP A 65 2.23 0.24 16.84
C ASP A 65 2.71 1.54 17.52
N ARG A 66 3.85 1.49 18.22
CA ARG A 66 4.46 2.70 18.82
C ARG A 66 4.87 3.71 17.74
N TYR A 67 5.47 3.24 16.66
CA TYR A 67 5.87 4.10 15.54
C TYR A 67 4.65 4.75 14.89
N ARG A 68 3.62 3.97 14.58
CA ARG A 68 2.35 4.46 14.02
C ARG A 68 1.66 5.47 14.94
N ALA A 69 1.65 5.25 16.25
CA ALA A 69 1.03 6.17 17.20
C ALA A 69 1.70 7.55 17.21
N THR A 70 2.99 7.61 16.87
CA THR A 70 3.79 8.85 16.84
C THR A 70 3.89 9.49 15.45
N HIS A 71 3.51 8.76 14.38
CA HIS A 71 3.63 9.19 12.98
C HIS A 71 2.33 8.93 12.20
N LEU A 72 1.16 9.15 12.83
CA LEU A 72 -0.14 8.74 12.29
C LEU A 72 -0.42 9.33 10.89
N ASP A 73 -0.15 10.62 10.69
CA ASP A 73 -0.45 11.31 9.43
C ASP A 73 0.47 10.83 8.29
N GLU A 74 1.75 10.62 8.60
CA GLU A 74 2.73 10.04 7.66
C GLU A 74 2.36 8.61 7.30
N ALA A 75 1.96 7.80 8.29
CA ALA A 75 1.49 6.43 8.08
C ALA A 75 0.21 6.39 7.22
N ASN A 76 -0.73 7.30 7.45
CA ASN A 76 -1.94 7.42 6.63
C ASN A 76 -1.60 7.82 5.19
N THR A 77 -0.71 8.79 5.01
CA THR A 77 -0.25 9.22 3.67
C THR A 77 0.46 8.09 2.94
N LYS A 78 1.38 7.39 3.60
CA LYS A 78 2.08 6.26 3.01
C LYS A 78 1.11 5.11 2.68
N THR A 79 0.11 4.87 3.52
CA THR A 79 -0.94 3.87 3.25
C THR A 79 -1.72 4.21 1.99
N LYS A 80 -2.12 5.48 1.80
CA LYS A 80 -2.75 5.93 0.56
C LYS A 80 -1.85 5.72 -0.65
N SER A 81 -0.56 6.07 -0.56
CA SER A 81 0.40 5.85 -1.64
C SER A 81 0.56 4.37 -1.98
N LEU A 82 0.60 3.48 -0.98
CA LEU A 82 0.69 2.04 -1.21
C LEU A 82 -0.54 1.51 -1.98
N TYR A 83 -1.75 1.99 -1.68
CA TYR A 83 -2.93 1.62 -2.48
C TYR A 83 -2.77 2.00 -3.97
N VAL A 84 -2.24 3.19 -4.24
CA VAL A 84 -1.99 3.65 -5.61
C VAL A 84 -0.88 2.83 -6.28
N GLU A 85 0.22 2.56 -5.57
CA GLU A 85 1.35 1.76 -6.05
C GLU A 85 0.90 0.34 -6.46
N LEU A 86 0.17 -0.37 -5.58
CA LEU A 86 -0.33 -1.73 -5.89
C LEU A 86 -1.37 -1.71 -7.01
N MET A 87 -2.29 -0.74 -7.00
CA MET A 87 -3.26 -0.59 -8.08
C MET A 87 -2.57 -0.40 -9.44
N GLY A 88 -1.55 0.45 -9.50
CA GLY A 88 -0.77 0.67 -10.72
C GLY A 88 -0.05 -0.59 -11.19
N ALA A 89 0.54 -1.36 -10.28
CA ALA A 89 1.22 -2.62 -10.60
C ALA A 89 0.28 -3.64 -11.25
N ILE A 90 -0.94 -3.81 -10.71
CA ILE A 90 -1.97 -4.71 -11.28
C ILE A 90 -2.40 -4.24 -12.67
N LEU A 91 -2.71 -2.94 -12.82
CA LEU A 91 -3.21 -2.39 -14.08
C LEU A 91 -2.15 -2.43 -15.19
N SER A 92 -0.88 -2.17 -14.88
CA SER A 92 0.21 -2.17 -15.87
C SER A 92 0.49 -3.54 -16.50
N GLN A 93 0.03 -4.63 -15.88
CA GLN A 93 0.17 -6.00 -16.40
C GLN A 93 -1.07 -6.46 -17.17
N SER A 94 -2.14 -5.67 -17.14
CA SER A 94 -3.39 -5.92 -17.87
C SER A 94 -3.41 -5.27 -19.26
N GLU A 95 -2.40 -4.45 -19.58
CA GLU A 95 -2.13 -3.86 -20.91
C GLU A 95 -1.27 -4.79 -21.77
#